data_AF-A0A4V1VIV0-F1
#
_entry.id   AF-A0A4V1VIV0-F1
#
_cell.length_a   1.000
_cell.length_b   1.000
_cell.length_c   1.000
_cell.angle_alpha   90.00
_cell.angle_beta   90.00
_cell.angle_gamma   90.00
#
_symmetry.space_group_name_H-M   'P 1'
#
loop_
_entity.id
_entity.type
_entity.pdbx_description
1 polymer ?
#
loop_
_entity_poly.entity_id
_entity_poly.type
_entity_poly.pdbx_seq_one_letter_code
_entity_poly.pdbx_strand_id
1 'polypeptide(L)'
;MASTDKSGTDKNIQKLLSAWQPATGAKARPCKLADFDPAATPFSSGDKSADKSAVQKIALELDALQNLFFADHRFKLLVVLQGTDTSGKDGTVRGVFGQMSPLGVHTTSWRAPTEDERAHDYLWRIHQKMPGAGEIAIFNRSHYEDVLVPPVNGWITAKQTAERFAQIN
;
A
#
# COMPACT_ATOMS: atom_id res chain seq x y z
N MET A 1 -34.46 -6.17 -17.63
CA MET A 1 -34.43 -4.76 -17.21
C MET A 1 -33.03 -4.45 -16.69
N ALA A 2 -32.37 -3.47 -17.31
CA ALA A 2 -31.05 -2.91 -17.03
C ALA A 2 -29.86 -3.89 -16.90
N SER A 3 -29.33 -4.31 -18.06
CA SER A 3 -27.92 -4.64 -18.22
C SER A 3 -27.09 -3.38 -17.99
N THR A 4 -26.59 -3.16 -16.77
CA THR A 4 -25.57 -2.15 -16.53
C THR A 4 -24.22 -2.72 -16.93
N ASP A 5 -23.80 -2.33 -18.12
CA ASP A 5 -22.45 -2.45 -18.62
C ASP A 5 -21.45 -1.87 -17.60
N LYS A 6 -20.76 -2.75 -16.85
CA LYS A 6 -19.67 -2.40 -15.92
C LYS A 6 -18.30 -2.30 -16.60
N SER A 7 -18.23 -2.20 -17.94
CA SER A 7 -16.94 -2.14 -18.67
C SER A 7 -16.48 -0.71 -19.02
N GLY A 8 -17.33 0.29 -18.81
CA GLY A 8 -17.06 1.69 -19.20
C GLY A 8 -16.15 2.48 -18.24
N THR A 9 -16.03 2.05 -16.97
CA THR A 9 -15.31 2.80 -15.92
C THR A 9 -13.78 2.67 -16.03
N ASP A 10 -13.26 1.72 -16.81
CA ASP A 10 -11.88 1.24 -16.60
C ASP A 10 -10.79 1.92 -17.43
N LYS A 11 -11.04 2.31 -18.68
CA LYS A 11 -9.94 2.76 -19.56
C LYS A 11 -9.39 4.14 -19.18
N ASN A 12 -10.26 5.04 -18.72
CA ASN A 12 -9.86 6.40 -18.35
C ASN A 12 -9.10 6.41 -17.01
N ILE A 13 -9.56 5.65 -16.03
CA ILE A 13 -8.87 5.50 -14.74
C ILE A 13 -7.54 4.77 -14.94
N GLN A 14 -7.50 3.70 -15.74
CA GLN A 14 -6.26 2.98 -16.01
C GLN A 14 -5.23 3.89 -16.72
N LYS A 15 -5.68 4.73 -17.66
CA LYS A 15 -4.81 5.72 -18.29
C LYS A 15 -4.25 6.73 -17.28
N LEU A 16 -5.10 7.24 -16.38
CA LEU A 16 -4.67 8.13 -15.30
C LEU A 16 -3.66 7.44 -14.36
N LEU A 17 -3.98 6.24 -13.86
CA LEU A 17 -3.12 5.45 -12.96
C LEU A 17 -1.76 5.12 -13.59
N SER A 18 -1.71 4.83 -14.90
CA SER A 18 -0.48 4.44 -15.58
C SER A 18 0.64 5.48 -15.49
N ALA A 19 0.30 6.78 -15.36
CA ALA A 19 1.27 7.84 -15.16
C ALA A 19 1.87 7.86 -13.74
N TRP A 20 1.21 7.21 -12.77
CA TRP A 20 1.58 7.16 -11.35
C TRP A 20 2.10 5.80 -10.91
N GLN A 21 2.14 4.82 -11.82
CA GLN A 21 2.64 3.48 -11.55
C GLN A 21 4.03 3.31 -12.17
N PRO A 22 5.06 3.01 -11.36
CA PRO A 22 6.35 2.64 -11.92
C PRO A 22 6.21 1.34 -12.71
N ALA A 23 6.95 1.22 -13.82
CA ALA A 23 7.02 -0.04 -14.56
C ALA A 23 7.58 -1.14 -13.65
N THR A 24 7.01 -2.35 -13.73
CA THR A 24 7.44 -3.52 -12.96
C THR A 24 7.99 -4.63 -13.85
N GLY A 25 8.80 -5.52 -13.27
CA GLY A 25 9.39 -6.68 -13.96
C GLY A 25 10.84 -6.47 -14.45
N ALA A 26 11.46 -7.57 -14.91
CA ALA A 26 12.90 -7.62 -15.21
C ALA A 26 13.39 -6.65 -16.30
N LYS A 27 12.49 -6.13 -17.15
CA LYS A 27 12.80 -5.17 -18.22
C LYS A 27 12.27 -3.76 -17.92
N ALA A 28 11.77 -3.51 -16.71
CA ALA A 28 11.27 -2.20 -16.32
C ALA A 28 12.40 -1.18 -16.32
N ARG A 29 12.13 0.01 -16.87
CA ARG A 29 13.06 1.13 -16.78
C ARG A 29 13.10 1.64 -15.33
N PRO A 30 14.27 2.05 -14.82
CA PRO A 30 14.37 2.69 -13.51
C PRO A 30 13.43 3.91 -13.43
N CYS A 31 12.66 3.96 -12.35
CA CYS A 31 11.79 5.08 -12.02
C CYS A 31 12.59 6.16 -11.30
N LYS A 32 12.44 7.44 -11.68
CA LYS A 32 13.02 8.57 -10.92
C LYS A 32 11.91 9.24 -10.14
N LEU A 33 12.12 9.44 -8.83
CA LEU A 33 11.15 10.14 -7.98
C LEU A 33 10.88 11.58 -8.44
N ALA A 34 11.85 12.23 -9.08
CA ALA A 34 11.71 13.58 -9.63
C ALA A 34 10.70 13.68 -10.78
N ASP A 35 10.31 12.55 -11.39
CA ASP A 35 9.31 12.53 -12.46
C ASP A 35 7.87 12.65 -11.92
N PHE A 36 7.67 12.58 -10.59
CA PHE A 36 6.37 12.67 -9.92
C PHE A 36 6.29 13.96 -9.13
N ASP A 37 5.44 14.90 -9.59
CA ASP A 37 5.17 16.14 -8.88
C ASP A 37 4.30 15.89 -7.64
N PRO A 38 4.80 16.14 -6.41
CA PRO A 38 4.03 15.95 -5.18
C PRO A 38 2.82 16.88 -5.05
N ALA A 39 2.77 17.99 -5.81
CA ALA A 39 1.65 18.92 -5.82
C ALA A 39 0.55 18.55 -6.83
N ALA A 40 0.79 17.56 -7.70
CA ALA A 40 -0.19 17.15 -8.68
C ALA A 40 -1.44 16.56 -8.02
N THR A 41 -2.60 16.85 -8.61
CA THR A 41 -3.91 16.38 -8.13
C THR A 41 -4.67 15.65 -9.24
N PRO A 42 -4.08 14.60 -9.84
CA PRO A 42 -4.58 13.93 -11.06
C PRO A 42 -5.97 13.29 -10.91
N PHE A 43 -6.40 13.00 -9.68
CA PHE A 43 -7.70 12.41 -9.36
C PHE A 43 -8.69 13.41 -8.75
N SER A 44 -8.30 14.69 -8.65
CA SER A 44 -9.14 15.75 -8.09
C SER A 44 -10.06 16.32 -9.16
N SER A 45 -11.28 16.65 -8.78
CA SER A 45 -12.22 17.46 -9.57
C SER A 45 -11.95 18.97 -9.46
N GLY A 46 -10.99 19.39 -8.63
CA GLY A 46 -10.78 20.78 -8.24
C GLY A 46 -11.71 21.25 -7.10
N ASP A 47 -12.71 20.45 -6.72
CA ASP A 47 -13.57 20.69 -5.56
C ASP A 47 -13.27 19.70 -4.44
N LYS A 48 -12.68 20.23 -3.36
CA LYS A 48 -12.31 19.44 -2.17
C LYS A 48 -13.49 18.72 -1.51
N SER A 49 -14.68 19.31 -1.53
CA SER A 49 -15.88 18.70 -0.95
C SER A 49 -16.36 17.53 -1.81
N ALA A 50 -16.40 17.75 -3.13
CA ALA A 50 -16.77 16.72 -4.09
C ALA A 50 -15.79 15.53 -4.03
N ASP A 51 -14.48 15.80 -3.97
CA ASP A 51 -13.45 14.76 -3.89
C ASP A 51 -13.54 13.94 -2.59
N LYS A 52 -13.81 14.59 -1.45
CA LYS A 52 -14.06 13.87 -0.19
C LYS A 52 -15.26 12.95 -0.28
N SER A 53 -16.35 13.41 -0.91
CA SER A 53 -17.54 12.58 -1.14
C SER A 53 -17.23 11.41 -2.08
N ALA A 54 -16.42 11.63 -3.11
CA ALA A 54 -15.98 10.56 -4.01
C ALA A 54 -15.16 9.49 -3.28
N VAL A 55 -14.19 9.90 -2.44
CA VAL A 55 -13.41 8.97 -1.60
C VAL A 55 -14.32 8.18 -0.67
N GLN A 56 -15.30 8.81 -0.02
CA GLN A 56 -16.24 8.12 0.87
C GLN A 56 -17.07 7.08 0.11
N LYS A 57 -17.56 7.40 -1.09
CA LYS A 57 -18.30 6.44 -1.93
C LYS A 57 -17.45 5.23 -2.27
N ILE A 58 -16.20 5.45 -2.69
CA ILE A 58 -15.26 4.36 -3.00
C ILE A 58 -14.97 3.52 -1.74
N ALA A 59 -14.79 4.14 -0.58
CA ALA A 59 -14.56 3.40 0.67
C ALA A 59 -15.73 2.46 1.03
N LEU A 60 -16.97 2.90 0.81
CA LEU A 60 -18.16 2.07 1.01
C LEU A 60 -18.26 0.92 -0.01
N GLU A 61 -17.91 1.18 -1.27
CA GLU A 61 -17.84 0.12 -2.28
C GLU A 61 -16.77 -0.91 -1.95
N LEU A 62 -15.60 -0.47 -1.47
CA LEU A 62 -14.53 -1.34 -1.04
C LEU A 62 -14.91 -2.17 0.19
N ASP A 63 -15.69 -1.64 1.15
CA ASP A 63 -16.22 -2.43 2.27
C ASP A 63 -17.14 -3.55 1.80
N ALA A 64 -18.06 -3.27 0.87
CA ALA A 64 -18.91 -4.30 0.29
C ALA A 64 -18.09 -5.40 -0.42
N LEU A 65 -17.04 -5.02 -1.16
CA LEU A 65 -16.12 -5.96 -1.79
C LEU A 65 -15.27 -6.73 -0.77
N GLN A 66 -14.86 -6.10 0.33
CA GLN A 66 -14.10 -6.73 1.41
C GLN A 66 -14.90 -7.87 2.05
N ASN A 67 -16.22 -7.70 2.23
CA ASN A 67 -17.09 -8.78 2.73
C ASN A 67 -17.09 -10.01 1.81
N LEU A 68 -17.14 -9.80 0.48
CA LEU A 68 -17.03 -10.88 -0.49
C LEU A 68 -15.63 -11.52 -0.47
N PHE A 69 -14.58 -10.69 -0.42
CA PHE A 69 -13.20 -11.13 -0.36
C PHE A 69 -12.92 -12.00 0.88
N PHE A 70 -13.47 -11.60 2.04
CA PHE A 70 -13.35 -12.34 3.28
C PHE A 70 -14.01 -13.72 3.19
N ALA A 71 -15.22 -13.80 2.62
CA ALA A 71 -15.93 -15.07 2.46
C ALA A 71 -15.30 -16.00 1.41
N ASP A 72 -14.63 -15.46 0.40
CA ASP A 72 -14.06 -16.23 -0.71
C ASP A 72 -12.83 -17.07 -0.31
N HIS A 73 -12.02 -16.60 0.65
CA HIS A 73 -10.83 -17.29 1.19
C HIS A 73 -9.80 -17.81 0.15
N ARG A 74 -9.88 -17.45 -1.13
CA ARG A 74 -8.88 -17.88 -2.13
C ARG A 74 -7.68 -16.97 -2.20
N PHE A 75 -7.86 -15.70 -1.86
CA PHE A 75 -6.86 -14.65 -2.04
C PHE A 75 -6.46 -14.03 -0.71
N LYS A 76 -5.33 -13.31 -0.75
CA LYS A 76 -4.77 -12.56 0.37
C LYS A 76 -4.38 -11.19 -0.15
N LEU A 77 -4.63 -10.12 0.60
CA LEU A 77 -4.28 -8.78 0.16
C LEU A 77 -3.36 -8.12 1.18
N LEU A 78 -2.17 -7.73 0.73
CA LEU A 78 -1.24 -6.91 1.50
C LEU A 78 -1.19 -5.52 0.88
N VAL A 79 -1.52 -4.50 1.66
CA VAL A 79 -1.38 -3.09 1.29
C VAL A 79 -0.20 -2.51 2.07
N VAL A 80 0.85 -2.10 1.35
CA VAL A 80 2.02 -1.45 1.96
C VAL A 80 1.95 0.06 1.72
N LEU A 81 1.88 0.83 2.81
CA LEU A 81 1.94 2.29 2.78
C LEU A 81 3.34 2.73 3.23
N GLN A 82 4.07 3.35 2.30
CA GLN A 82 5.34 3.99 2.59
C GLN A 82 5.39 5.46 2.20
N GLY A 83 6.18 6.22 2.96
CA GLY A 83 6.36 7.65 2.75
C GLY A 83 7.02 8.31 3.95
N THR A 84 7.51 9.53 3.78
CA THR A 84 8.13 10.34 4.84
C THR A 84 7.18 10.62 6.00
N ASP A 85 7.70 11.12 7.11
CA ASP A 85 6.84 11.63 8.18
C ASP A 85 5.94 12.73 7.65
N THR A 86 4.69 12.80 8.13
CA THR A 86 3.65 13.74 7.67
C THR A 86 3.14 13.56 6.23
N SER A 87 3.57 12.52 5.50
CA SER A 87 3.11 12.20 4.12
C SER A 87 1.63 11.77 3.99
N GLY A 88 0.90 11.65 5.10
CA GLY A 88 -0.55 11.35 5.07
C GLY A 88 -0.93 9.87 5.16
N LYS A 89 0.01 8.94 5.37
CA LYS A 89 -0.27 7.49 5.52
C LYS A 89 -1.43 7.18 6.47
N ASP A 90 -1.42 7.75 7.66
CA ASP A 90 -2.47 7.55 8.66
C ASP A 90 -3.83 8.08 8.20
N GLY A 91 -3.82 9.17 7.43
CA GLY A 91 -5.02 9.73 6.81
C GLY A 91 -5.61 8.79 5.76
N THR A 92 -4.76 8.18 4.94
CA THR A 92 -5.16 7.15 3.96
C THR A 92 -5.75 5.93 4.64
N VAL A 93 -5.12 5.43 5.71
CA VAL A 93 -5.67 4.30 6.49
C VAL A 93 -7.08 4.61 6.99
N ARG A 94 -7.26 5.76 7.64
CA ARG A 94 -8.56 6.17 8.19
C ARG A 94 -9.61 6.43 7.11
N GLY A 95 -9.22 7.09 6.02
CA GLY A 95 -10.14 7.52 4.97
C GLY A 95 -10.63 6.39 4.07
N VAL A 96 -9.79 5.36 3.84
CA VAL A 96 -10.11 4.26 2.91
C VAL A 96 -10.52 3.00 3.66
N PHE A 97 -9.70 2.56 4.61
CA PHE A 97 -9.89 1.27 5.27
C PHE A 97 -10.72 1.36 6.56
N GLY A 98 -10.91 2.58 7.09
CA GLY A 98 -11.68 2.79 8.33
C GLY A 98 -13.18 2.47 8.22
N GLN A 99 -13.71 2.26 7.01
CA GLN A 99 -15.09 1.80 6.80
C GLN A 99 -15.23 0.27 6.86
N MET A 100 -14.12 -0.47 6.78
CA MET A 100 -14.15 -1.92 6.65
C MET A 100 -14.27 -2.65 7.99
N SER A 101 -14.83 -3.86 7.95
CA SER A 101 -14.93 -4.71 9.15
C SER A 101 -13.56 -5.13 9.70
N PRO A 102 -13.32 -5.01 11.01
CA PRO A 102 -12.07 -5.46 11.64
C PRO A 102 -11.91 -7.00 11.65
N LEU A 103 -12.95 -7.74 11.25
CA LEU A 103 -12.88 -9.21 11.15
C LEU A 103 -12.00 -9.68 10.00
N GLY A 104 -11.93 -8.93 8.90
CA GLY A 104 -11.14 -9.27 7.72
C GLY A 104 -10.05 -8.28 7.39
N VAL A 105 -9.90 -7.21 8.18
CA VAL A 105 -8.93 -6.14 7.92
C VAL A 105 -8.13 -5.82 9.18
N HIS A 106 -6.80 -5.87 9.08
CA HIS A 106 -5.91 -5.53 10.18
C HIS A 106 -4.82 -4.57 9.75
N THR A 107 -4.58 -3.54 10.57
CA THR A 107 -3.51 -2.57 10.34
C THR A 107 -2.37 -2.82 11.30
N THR A 108 -1.14 -2.91 10.78
CA THR A 108 0.09 -2.94 11.57
C THR A 108 0.92 -1.71 11.26
N SER A 109 1.22 -0.92 12.29
CA SER A 109 2.11 0.24 12.21
C SER A 109 3.47 -0.11 12.77
N TRP A 110 4.49 -0.06 11.92
CA TRP A 110 5.84 -0.46 12.32
C TRP A 110 6.60 0.71 12.96
N ARG A 111 7.38 0.40 13.99
CA ARG A 111 8.32 1.32 14.64
C ARG A 111 9.73 0.74 14.57
N ALA A 112 10.70 1.44 15.17
CA ALA A 112 12.02 0.88 15.41
C ALA A 112 11.90 -0.51 16.07
N PRO A 113 12.70 -1.51 15.66
CA PRO A 113 12.56 -2.86 16.18
C PRO A 113 12.83 -2.92 17.68
N THR A 114 12.18 -3.85 18.38
CA THR A 114 12.49 -4.16 19.78
C THR A 114 13.79 -4.95 19.90
N GLU A 115 14.25 -5.24 21.11
CA GLU A 115 15.42 -6.10 21.32
C GLU A 115 15.18 -7.52 20.82
N ASP A 116 14.01 -8.10 21.15
CA ASP A 116 13.62 -9.43 20.67
C ASP A 116 13.56 -9.48 19.14
N GLU A 117 12.96 -8.47 18.50
CA GLU A 117 12.91 -8.40 17.04
C GLU A 117 14.30 -8.28 16.41
N ARG A 118 15.25 -7.60 17.08
CA ARG A 118 16.65 -7.52 16.63
C ARG A 118 17.44 -8.82 16.83
N ALA A 119 16.97 -9.71 17.70
CA ALA A 119 17.58 -11.03 17.88
C ALA A 119 17.25 -12.00 16.73
N HIS A 120 16.31 -11.63 15.85
CA HIS A 120 15.96 -12.35 14.63
C HIS A 120 16.39 -11.59 13.37
N ASP A 121 16.22 -12.22 12.20
CA ASP A 121 16.32 -11.49 10.94
C ASP A 121 15.19 -10.45 10.82
N TYR A 122 15.40 -9.39 10.04
CA TYR A 122 14.45 -8.27 9.97
C TYR A 122 13.08 -8.64 9.37
N LEU A 123 13.00 -9.72 8.58
CA LEU A 123 11.73 -10.18 8.01
C LEU A 123 10.91 -11.02 9.00
N TRP A 124 11.53 -11.57 10.05
CA TRP A 124 10.86 -12.39 11.05
C TRP A 124 9.59 -11.73 11.62
N ARG A 125 9.69 -10.48 12.08
CA ARG A 125 8.53 -9.77 12.63
C ARG A 125 7.50 -9.47 11.55
N ILE A 126 7.96 -9.17 10.34
CA ILE A 126 7.12 -8.78 9.19
C ILE A 126 6.27 -9.97 8.73
N HIS A 127 6.88 -11.15 8.62
CA HIS A 127 6.20 -12.38 8.19
C HIS A 127 5.10 -12.82 9.16
N GLN A 128 5.24 -12.55 10.46
CA GLN A 128 4.19 -12.84 11.45
C GLN A 128 2.91 -12.03 11.26
N LYS A 129 2.96 -10.93 10.50
CA LYS A 129 1.82 -10.04 10.25
C LYS A 129 1.32 -10.13 8.81
N MET A 130 1.75 -11.14 8.06
CA MET A 130 1.21 -11.41 6.73
C MET A 130 -0.28 -11.81 6.80
N PRO A 131 -1.10 -11.41 5.82
CA PRO A 131 -2.52 -11.73 5.83
C PRO A 131 -2.78 -13.23 5.67
N GLY A 132 -3.81 -13.71 6.35
CA GLY A 132 -4.47 -14.98 6.08
C GLY A 132 -5.31 -14.95 4.79
N ALA A 133 -5.83 -16.12 4.41
CA ALA A 133 -6.78 -16.26 3.31
C ALA A 133 -8.10 -15.51 3.61
N GLY A 134 -8.49 -14.61 2.72
CA GLY A 134 -9.65 -13.71 2.89
C GLY A 134 -9.32 -12.44 3.68
N GLU A 135 -8.09 -12.28 4.17
CA GLU A 135 -7.71 -11.12 4.98
C GLU A 135 -6.99 -10.04 4.17
N ILE A 136 -7.19 -8.80 4.61
CA ILE A 136 -6.46 -7.61 4.17
C ILE A 136 -5.54 -7.15 5.30
N ALA A 137 -4.24 -7.19 5.05
CA ALA A 137 -3.23 -6.60 5.92
C ALA A 137 -2.85 -5.21 5.40
N ILE A 138 -2.95 -4.17 6.23
CA ILE A 138 -2.40 -2.84 5.93
C ILE A 138 -1.14 -2.62 6.76
N PHE A 139 -0.02 -2.42 6.07
CA PHE A 139 1.26 -2.10 6.66
C PHE A 139 1.51 -0.60 6.54
N ASN A 140 1.47 0.10 7.68
CA ASN A 140 1.89 1.49 7.77
C ASN A 140 3.37 1.54 8.18
N ARG A 141 4.24 1.89 7.21
CA ARG A 141 5.63 1.42 7.11
C ARG A 141 5.69 -0.11 6.89
N SER A 142 6.86 -0.69 6.66
CA SER A 142 7.00 -2.12 6.32
C SER A 142 8.45 -2.61 6.39
N HIS A 143 8.73 -3.81 5.85
CA HIS A 143 10.08 -4.30 5.61
C HIS A 143 10.95 -3.35 4.76
N TYR A 144 10.36 -2.40 4.03
CA TYR A 144 11.13 -1.38 3.32
C TYR A 144 11.90 -0.45 4.27
N GLU A 145 11.49 -0.28 5.54
CA GLU A 145 12.27 0.50 6.51
C GLU A 145 13.72 -0.01 6.63
N ASP A 146 13.92 -1.33 6.50
CA ASP A 146 15.20 -2.01 6.58
C ASP A 146 16.13 -1.80 5.37
N VAL A 147 15.63 -1.18 4.30
CA VAL A 147 16.42 -0.76 3.13
C VAL A 147 16.32 0.74 2.86
N LEU A 148 15.67 1.50 3.76
CA LEU A 148 15.56 2.95 3.71
C LEU A 148 16.43 3.61 4.79
N VAL A 149 16.16 3.32 6.06
CA VAL A 149 16.85 3.98 7.18
C VAL A 149 18.29 3.46 7.36
N PRO A 150 18.56 2.14 7.38
CA PRO A 150 19.91 1.63 7.62
C PRO A 150 20.96 2.08 6.60
N PRO A 151 20.70 2.11 5.27
CA PRO A 151 21.66 2.61 4.29
C PRO A 151 21.97 4.10 4.48
N VAL A 152 20.95 4.94 4.76
CA VAL A 152 21.12 6.39 4.96
C VAL A 152 21.97 6.68 6.20
N ASN A 153 21.80 5.91 7.27
CA ASN A 153 22.56 6.07 8.50
C ASN A 153 23.90 5.30 8.50
N GLY A 154 24.24 4.59 7.42
CA GLY A 154 25.47 3.79 7.33
C GLY A 154 25.52 2.56 8.25
N TRP A 155 24.38 2.06 8.70
CA TRP A 155 24.30 0.88 9.59
C TRP A 155 24.53 -0.45 8.87
N ILE A 156 24.34 -0.46 7.55
CA ILE A 156 24.61 -1.62 6.70
C ILE A 156 25.43 -1.21 5.48
N THR A 157 26.24 -2.13 5.00
CA THR A 157 27.05 -1.96 3.78
C THR A 157 26.18 -2.02 2.53
N ALA A 158 26.68 -1.48 1.40
CA ALA A 158 25.99 -1.59 0.11
C ALA A 158 25.73 -3.06 -0.30
N LYS A 159 26.63 -3.98 0.07
CA LYS A 159 26.46 -5.42 -0.14
C LYS A 159 25.25 -5.94 0.64
N GLN A 160 25.15 -5.61 1.93
CA GLN A 160 24.02 -6.02 2.77
C GLN A 160 22.70 -5.39 2.30
N THR A 161 22.71 -4.15 1.81
CA THR A 161 21.53 -3.53 1.20
C THR A 161 21.07 -4.32 -0.03
N ALA A 162 22.00 -4.73 -0.90
CA ALA A 162 21.69 -5.56 -2.06
C ALA A 162 21.15 -6.95 -1.66
N GLU A 163 21.71 -7.57 -0.62
CA GLU A 163 21.21 -8.82 -0.05
C GLU A 163 19.77 -8.67 0.47
N ARG A 164 19.45 -7.58 1.18
CA ARG A 164 18.08 -7.29 1.65
C ARG A 164 17.11 -7.05 0.50
N PHE A 165 17.53 -6.36 -0.56
CA PHE A 165 16.70 -6.25 -1.77
C PHE A 165 16.41 -7.62 -2.39
N ALA A 166 17.38 -8.53 -2.42
CA ALA A 166 17.18 -9.88 -2.90
C ALA A 166 16.26 -10.71 -1.99
N GLN A 167 16.28 -10.50 -0.67
CA GLN A 167 15.41 -11.17 0.29
C GLN A 167 13.96 -10.68 0.26
N ILE A 168 13.73 -9.42 -0.14
CA ILE A 168 12.38 -8.83 -0.29
C ILE A 168 11.67 -9.35 -1.55
N ASN A 169 12.42 -9.66 -2.62
CA ASN A 169 11.89 -10.14 -3.90
C ASN A 169 11.65 -11.65 -3.91
#